data_AF-A0A926ZJU4-F1
#
_entry.id   AF-A0A926ZJU4-F1
#
_cell.length_a   1.000
_cell.length_b   1.000
_cell.length_c   1.000
_cell.angle_alpha   90.00
_cell.angle_beta   90.00
_cell.angle_gamma   90.00
#
_symmetry.space_group_name_H-M   'P 1'
#
loop_
_entity.id
_entity.type
_entity.pdbx_description
1 polymer ?
#
loop_
_entity_poly.entity_id
_entity_poly.type
_entity_poly.pdbx_seq_one_letter_code
_entity_poly.pdbx_strand_id
1 'polypeptide(L)'
;MSQRDGFAAGFLAGSLVGGLVGGVLGAVLASRISKETAEAEAPILNSNPSEAKVDKPKKRQLEASSEQRIEVARRSLEDKIAQLNQTIDEVRQQLGNVNGNAAGGSGDRSLTRDAQY
;
A
#
# COMPACT_ATOMS: atom_id res chain seq x y z
N MET A 1 13.96 5.92 -16.59
CA MET A 1 13.53 5.86 -15.18
C MET A 1 13.53 7.28 -14.62
N SER A 2 12.40 7.99 -14.62
CA SER A 2 12.36 9.43 -14.25
C SER A 2 11.13 9.84 -13.42
N GLN A 3 10.33 8.89 -12.91
CA GLN A 3 9.16 9.22 -12.07
C GLN A 3 9.49 9.43 -10.58
N ARG A 4 10.76 9.24 -10.15
CA ARG A 4 11.13 9.29 -8.73
C ARG A 4 11.33 10.73 -8.21
N ASP A 5 11.65 11.68 -9.08
CA ASP A 5 11.97 13.06 -8.68
C ASP A 5 10.72 13.84 -8.23
N GLY A 6 9.56 13.59 -8.85
CA GLY A 6 8.30 14.25 -8.49
C GLY A 6 7.75 13.82 -7.12
N PHE A 7 7.89 12.54 -6.76
CA PHE A 7 7.43 12.02 -5.48
C PHE A 7 8.27 12.55 -4.31
N ALA A 8 9.61 12.52 -4.44
CA ALA A 8 10.49 12.98 -3.38
C ALA A 8 10.34 14.48 -3.10
N ALA A 9 10.24 15.29 -4.16
CA ALA A 9 10.00 16.72 -4.04
C ALA A 9 8.62 17.02 -3.42
N GLY A 10 7.57 16.32 -3.87
CA GLY A 10 6.22 16.45 -3.32
C GLY A 10 6.12 16.01 -1.86
N PHE A 11 6.82 14.93 -1.48
CA PHE A 11 6.88 14.47 -0.09
C PHE A 11 7.62 15.46 0.81
N LEU A 12 8.75 16.00 0.38
CA LEU A 12 9.51 16.97 1.17
C LEU A 12 8.69 18.26 1.38
N ALA A 13 8.08 18.79 0.31
CA ALA A 13 7.21 19.95 0.41
C ALA A 13 5.96 19.66 1.28
N GLY A 14 5.35 18.50 1.09
CA GLY A 14 4.18 18.07 1.86
C GLY A 14 4.47 17.86 3.35
N SER A 15 5.64 17.31 3.70
CA SER A 15 6.05 17.10 5.09
C SER A 15 6.38 18.41 5.81
N LEU A 16 6.95 19.40 5.12
CA LEU A 16 7.17 20.74 5.67
C LEU A 16 5.83 21.41 6.03
N VAL A 17 4.89 21.40 5.09
CA VAL A 17 3.55 21.99 5.27
C VAL A 17 2.75 21.21 6.33
N GLY A 18 2.71 19.88 6.20
CA GLY A 18 2.00 19.00 7.13
C GLY A 18 2.60 19.01 8.53
N GLY A 19 3.92 19.16 8.66
CA GLY A 19 4.61 19.30 9.94
C GLY A 19 4.29 20.61 10.64
N LEU A 20 4.13 21.71 9.89
CA LEU A 20 3.70 23.00 10.44
C LEU A 20 2.27 22.93 10.98
N VAL A 21 1.34 22.42 10.16
CA VAL A 21 -0.08 22.27 10.55
C VAL A 21 -0.23 21.27 11.70
N GLY A 22 0.39 20.09 11.57
CA GLY A 22 0.39 19.04 12.59
C GLY A 22 1.09 19.47 13.88
N GLY A 23 2.12 20.31 13.80
CA GLY A 23 2.82 20.88 14.95
C GLY A 23 1.93 21.83 15.75
N VAL A 24 1.18 22.72 15.09
CA VAL A 24 0.23 23.61 15.77
C VAL A 24 -0.91 22.80 16.41
N LEU A 25 -1.52 21.87 15.67
CA LEU A 25 -2.56 21.00 16.23
C LEU A 25 -2.04 20.14 17.39
N GLY A 26 -0.84 19.60 17.25
CA GLY A 26 -0.16 18.81 18.26
C GLY A 26 0.14 19.61 19.52
N ALA A 27 0.62 20.85 19.39
CA ALA A 27 0.87 21.73 20.53
C ALA A 27 -0.42 22.10 21.27
N VAL A 28 -1.52 22.35 20.55
CA VAL A 28 -2.83 22.63 21.18
C VAL A 28 -3.34 21.41 21.95
N LEU A 29 -3.24 20.20 21.36
CA LEU A 29 -3.69 18.97 22.01
C LEU A 29 -2.79 18.61 23.21
N ALA A 30 -1.48 18.73 23.05
CA ALA A 30 -0.50 18.53 24.13
C ALA A 30 -0.73 19.52 25.26
N SER A 31 -1.00 20.80 24.98
CA SER A 31 -1.31 21.80 25.99
C SER A 31 -2.56 21.45 26.81
N ARG A 32 -3.58 20.83 26.19
CA ARG A 32 -4.77 20.36 26.92
C ARG A 32 -4.47 19.17 27.83
N ILE A 33 -3.71 18.18 27.33
CA ILE A 33 -3.30 17.02 28.14
C ILE A 33 -2.35 17.46 29.26
N SER A 34 -1.39 18.34 28.97
CA SER A 34 -0.52 18.94 29.98
C SER A 34 -1.30 19.74 31.01
N LYS A 35 -2.40 20.40 30.64
CA LYS A 35 -3.27 21.11 31.59
C LYS A 35 -4.03 20.15 32.51
N GLU A 36 -4.51 19.02 32.00
CA GLU A 36 -5.10 17.94 32.83
C GLU A 36 -4.04 17.26 33.72
N THR A 37 -2.78 17.18 33.27
CA THR A 37 -1.67 16.61 34.06
C THR A 37 -1.05 17.64 35.03
N ALA A 38 -1.18 18.94 34.77
CA ALA A 38 -0.63 20.04 35.57
C ALA A 38 -1.49 20.40 36.79
N GLU A 39 -2.70 19.86 36.93
CA GLU A 39 -3.43 19.90 38.19
C GLU A 39 -2.87 18.90 39.22
N ALA A 40 -2.02 17.96 38.81
CA ALA A 40 -1.31 17.08 39.72
C ALA A 40 -0.01 17.69 40.24
N GLU A 41 0.81 18.37 39.43
CA GLU A 41 2.07 18.98 39.89
C GLU A 41 2.46 20.22 39.08
N ALA A 42 2.70 21.33 39.80
CA ALA A 42 3.28 22.56 39.27
C ALA A 42 4.82 22.43 39.09
N PRO A 43 5.47 23.44 38.49
CA PRO A 43 6.12 23.44 37.19
C PRO A 43 7.58 22.93 37.23
N ILE A 44 7.89 21.82 36.55
CA ILE A 44 9.31 21.44 36.30
C ILE A 44 9.78 22.06 34.98
N LEU A 45 9.87 23.40 34.97
CA LEU A 45 10.81 24.12 34.10
C LEU A 45 12.19 24.06 34.77
N ASN A 46 12.84 22.89 34.80
CA ASN A 46 14.27 22.71 35.04
C ASN A 46 14.58 21.22 35.27
N SER A 47 14.96 20.49 34.23
CA SER A 47 15.69 19.23 34.38
C SER A 47 16.47 18.94 33.10
N ASN A 48 17.72 19.43 33.09
CA ASN A 48 18.92 18.72 32.67
C ASN A 48 18.74 17.62 31.58
N PRO A 49 19.25 17.80 30.33
CA PRO A 49 19.31 16.73 29.34
C PRO A 49 20.52 15.83 29.62
N SER A 50 20.59 15.28 30.82
CA SER A 50 21.64 14.36 31.24
C SER A 50 21.09 13.57 32.40
N GLU A 51 20.42 12.46 32.11
CA GLU A 51 20.65 11.20 32.82
C GLU A 51 19.86 10.06 32.18
N ALA A 52 20.58 8.95 32.06
CA ALA A 52 20.19 7.77 31.36
C ALA A 52 19.02 7.06 32.06
N LYS A 53 17.97 6.77 31.30
CA LYS A 53 17.17 5.56 31.53
C LYS A 53 17.41 4.61 30.39
N VAL A 54 18.34 3.68 30.65
CA VAL A 54 18.54 2.45 29.89
C VAL A 54 17.29 1.60 30.11
N ASP A 55 16.25 1.87 29.34
CA ASP A 55 15.07 1.01 29.26
C ASP A 55 15.02 0.35 27.88
N LYS A 56 15.70 -0.79 27.77
CA LYS A 56 15.41 -1.82 26.76
C LYS A 56 15.32 -3.15 27.50
N PRO A 57 14.30 -3.99 27.21
CA PRO A 57 14.03 -4.35 25.83
C PRO A 57 12.53 -4.37 25.46
N LYS A 58 12.05 -3.31 24.80
CA LYS A 58 10.87 -3.37 23.90
C LYS A 58 11.12 -4.18 22.61
N LYS A 59 12.13 -5.05 22.57
CA LYS A 59 12.49 -5.80 21.36
C LYS A 59 11.49 -6.93 21.05
N ARG A 60 10.94 -7.58 22.09
CA ARG A 60 10.03 -8.72 21.94
C ARG A 60 8.63 -8.37 21.42
N GLN A 61 8.08 -7.21 21.78
CA GLN A 61 6.79 -6.74 21.24
C GLN A 61 6.89 -6.26 19.78
N LEU A 62 8.06 -5.76 19.36
CA LEU A 62 8.29 -5.37 17.97
C LEU A 62 8.39 -6.57 17.03
N GLU A 63 8.95 -7.70 17.50
CA GLU A 63 9.05 -8.93 16.71
C GLU A 63 7.68 -9.58 16.47
N ALA A 64 6.83 -9.72 17.50
CA ALA A 64 5.46 -10.22 17.32
C ALA A 64 4.62 -9.32 16.38
N SER A 65 4.80 -7.99 16.48
CA SER A 65 4.17 -7.04 15.56
C SER A 65 4.74 -7.15 14.13
N SER A 66 6.00 -7.55 13.97
CA SER A 66 6.62 -7.77 12.66
C SER A 66 6.15 -9.06 11.99
N GLU A 67 6.00 -10.16 12.73
CA GLU A 67 5.48 -11.42 12.22
C GLU A 67 4.03 -11.26 11.73
N GLN A 68 3.20 -10.53 12.50
CA GLN A 68 1.84 -10.23 12.11
C GLN A 68 1.76 -9.35 10.84
N ARG A 69 2.71 -8.42 10.67
CA ARG A 69 2.84 -7.62 9.43
C ARG A 69 3.31 -8.46 8.24
N ILE A 70 4.22 -9.40 8.46
CA ILE A 70 4.70 -10.33 7.42
C ILE A 70 3.55 -11.23 6.96
N GLU A 71 2.74 -11.72 7.88
CA GLU A 71 1.57 -12.56 7.56
C GLU A 71 0.49 -11.78 6.79
N VAL A 72 0.22 -10.52 7.16
CA VAL A 72 -0.68 -9.64 6.40
C VAL A 72 -0.13 -9.35 5.01
N ALA A 73 1.18 -9.07 4.90
CA ALA A 73 1.82 -8.86 3.61
C ALA A 73 1.75 -10.12 2.72
N ARG A 74 1.93 -11.30 3.31
CA ARG A 74 1.80 -12.59 2.62
C ARG A 74 0.40 -12.79 2.06
N ARG A 75 -0.64 -12.62 2.87
CA ARG A 75 -2.04 -12.73 2.42
C ARG A 75 -2.36 -11.71 1.34
N SER A 76 -1.90 -10.48 1.49
CA SER A 76 -2.08 -9.44 0.46
C SER A 76 -1.40 -9.79 -0.87
N LEU A 77 -0.28 -10.51 -0.85
CA LEU A 77 0.37 -11.00 -2.05
C LEU A 77 -0.44 -12.15 -2.70
N GLU A 78 -0.99 -13.06 -1.90
CA GLU A 78 -1.85 -14.14 -2.39
C GLU A 78 -3.11 -13.59 -3.09
N ASP A 79 -3.76 -12.59 -2.50
CA ASP A 79 -4.92 -11.91 -3.10
C ASP A 79 -4.57 -11.24 -4.43
N LYS A 80 -3.42 -10.57 -4.50
CA LYS A 80 -2.94 -9.91 -5.72
C LYS A 80 -2.61 -10.92 -6.82
N ILE A 81 -2.10 -12.09 -6.48
CA ILE A 81 -1.83 -13.17 -7.44
C ILE A 81 -3.16 -13.72 -7.98
N ALA A 82 -4.17 -13.91 -7.13
CA ALA A 82 -5.49 -14.34 -7.57
C ALA A 82 -6.15 -13.32 -8.52
N GLN A 83 -6.10 -12.03 -8.18
CA GLN A 83 -6.59 -10.95 -9.05
C GLN A 83 -5.87 -10.92 -10.40
N LEU A 84 -4.55 -11.10 -10.39
CA LEU A 84 -3.75 -11.11 -11.61
C LEU A 84 -4.11 -12.31 -12.49
N ASN A 85 -4.21 -13.52 -11.92
CA ASN A 85 -4.61 -14.71 -12.67
C ASN A 85 -6.00 -14.55 -13.29
N GLN A 86 -6.96 -14.02 -12.53
CA GLN A 86 -8.31 -13.72 -13.05
C GLN A 86 -8.26 -12.72 -14.22
N THR A 87 -7.47 -11.66 -14.09
CA THR A 87 -7.33 -10.64 -15.15
C THR A 87 -6.65 -11.23 -16.39
N ILE A 88 -5.65 -12.11 -16.22
CA ILE A 88 -4.99 -12.83 -17.32
C ILE A 88 -6.00 -13.72 -18.05
N ASP A 89 -6.81 -14.46 -17.31
CA ASP A 89 -7.85 -15.33 -17.89
C ASP A 89 -8.89 -14.52 -18.65
N GLU A 90 -9.31 -13.37 -18.11
CA GLU A 90 -10.23 -12.45 -18.78
C GLU A 90 -9.64 -11.91 -20.09
N VAL A 91 -8.40 -11.41 -20.08
CA VAL A 91 -7.73 -10.90 -21.28
C VAL A 91 -7.55 -12.03 -22.31
N ARG A 92 -7.21 -13.24 -21.87
CA ARG A 92 -7.10 -14.42 -22.73
C ARG A 92 -8.44 -14.78 -23.38
N GLN A 93 -9.55 -14.71 -22.63
CA GLN A 93 -10.89 -14.92 -23.17
C GLN A 93 -11.27 -13.84 -24.18
N GLN A 94 -10.99 -12.57 -23.88
CA GLN A 94 -11.25 -11.47 -24.81
C GLN A 94 -10.46 -11.64 -26.11
N LEU A 95 -9.16 -11.95 -26.03
CA LEU A 95 -8.31 -12.22 -27.19
C LEU A 95 -8.73 -13.50 -27.95
N GLY A 96 -9.16 -14.54 -27.24
CA GLY A 96 -9.70 -15.77 -27.82
C GLY A 96 -11.03 -15.55 -28.54
N ASN A 97 -11.93 -14.74 -28.00
CA ASN A 97 -13.22 -14.42 -28.60
C ASN A 97 -13.08 -13.52 -29.84
N VAL A 98 -12.20 -12.52 -29.82
CA VAL A 98 -11.97 -11.67 -31.02
C VAL A 98 -11.31 -12.42 -32.17
N ASN A 99 -10.44 -13.41 -31.87
CA ASN A 99 -9.79 -14.23 -32.90
C ASN A 99 -10.65 -15.47 -33.31
N GLY A 100 -11.52 -15.95 -32.42
CA GLY A 100 -12.45 -17.06 -32.66
C GLY A 100 -13.59 -16.72 -33.63
N ASN A 101 -14.02 -15.45 -33.71
CA ASN A 101 -15.00 -15.01 -34.70
C ASN A 101 -14.41 -14.93 -36.13
N ALA A 102 -13.08 -14.94 -36.29
CA ALA A 102 -12.42 -15.00 -37.60
C ALA A 102 -12.16 -16.44 -38.08
N ALA A 103 -12.19 -17.44 -37.20
CA ALA A 103 -11.86 -18.83 -37.51
C ALA A 103 -13.08 -19.78 -37.64
N GLY A 104 -14.30 -19.29 -37.39
CA GLY A 104 -15.54 -20.09 -37.50
C GLY A 104 -16.29 -20.01 -38.84
N GLY A 105 -15.80 -19.24 -39.82
CA GLY A 105 -16.54 -18.91 -41.05
C GLY A 105 -16.11 -19.61 -42.34
N SER A 106 -15.01 -20.38 -42.33
CA SER A 106 -14.39 -20.87 -43.58
C SER A 106 -13.92 -22.31 -43.42
N GLY A 107 -14.85 -23.25 -43.28
CA GLY A 107 -14.50 -24.67 -43.20
C GLY A 107 -15.52 -25.64 -43.80
N ASP A 108 -16.69 -25.15 -44.24
CA ASP A 108 -17.75 -26.03 -44.72
C ASP A 108 -18.42 -25.41 -45.94
N ARG A 109 -17.92 -25.77 -47.14
CA ARG A 109 -18.55 -25.71 -48.47
C ARG A 109 -17.47 -25.67 -49.55
N SER A 110 -17.06 -26.84 -50.06
CA SER A 110 -16.78 -27.06 -51.50
C SER A 110 -15.93 -28.31 -51.78
N LEU A 111 -16.41 -29.52 -51.54
CA LEU A 111 -15.88 -30.72 -52.24
C LEU A 111 -16.98 -31.75 -52.52
N THR A 112 -18.20 -31.30 -52.85
CA THR A 112 -19.24 -32.15 -53.41
C THR A 112 -19.89 -31.43 -54.57
N ARG A 113 -19.24 -31.43 -55.73
CA ARG A 113 -19.92 -31.38 -57.02
C ARG A 113 -18.97 -31.81 -58.14
N ASP A 114 -19.44 -32.84 -58.83
CA ASP A 114 -19.30 -33.02 -60.27
C ASP A 114 -17.95 -33.52 -60.80
N ALA A 115 -17.78 -34.83 -60.71
CA ALA A 115 -17.13 -35.60 -61.77
C ALA A 115 -18.13 -36.64 -62.30
N GLN A 116 -19.11 -36.17 -63.08
CA GLN A 116 -19.77 -36.97 -64.11
C GLN A 116 -19.40 -36.36 -65.46
N TYR A 117 -18.57 -37.09 -66.23
CA TYR A 117 -18.84 -37.54 -67.59
C TYR A 117 -17.70 -38.44 -68.06
#